data_AF-A0A255YRQ1-F1
#
_entry.id   AF-A0A255YRQ1-F1
#
_cell.length_a   1.000
_cell.length_b   1.000
_cell.length_c   1.000
_cell.angle_alpha   90.00
_cell.angle_beta   90.00
_cell.angle_gamma   90.00
#
_symmetry.space_group_name_H-M   'P 1'
#
loop_
_entity.id
_entity.type
_entity.pdbx_description
1 polymer ?
#
loop_
_entity_poly.entity_id
_entity_poly.type
_entity_poly.pdbx_seq_one_letter_code
_entity_poly.pdbx_strand_id
1 'polypeptide(L)'
;MKFQFTDNEVFVFMRRSFLGIYSGPFLIKEKVPNEYSYLGKLELKNFSVNGSDVKISFGHKNLIGVKYNFHLTNVSDSDKELLSLNLC
;
A
#
# COMPACT_ATOMS: atom_id res chain seq x y z
N MET A 1 -0.56 7.95 6.53
CA MET A 1 -0.13 6.64 5.96
C MET A 1 1.37 6.73 5.75
N LYS A 2 2.13 5.65 5.95
CA LYS A 2 3.57 5.65 5.68
C LYS A 2 3.92 4.43 4.85
N PHE A 3 4.59 4.66 3.72
CA PHE A 3 5.20 3.57 2.94
C PHE A 3 6.60 3.30 3.45
N GLN A 4 6.99 2.03 3.40
CA GLN A 4 8.36 1.61 3.63
C GLN A 4 8.77 0.69 2.50
N PHE A 5 9.89 1.03 1.87
CA PHE A 5 10.45 0.31 0.75
C PHE A 5 11.72 -0.38 1.21
N THR A 6 11.85 -1.66 0.88
CA THR A 6 13.07 -2.45 1.06
C THR A 6 13.41 -3.11 -0.28
N ASP A 7 14.57 -3.72 -0.41
CA ASP A 7 15.00 -4.36 -1.66
C ASP A 7 14.07 -5.48 -2.13
N ASN A 8 13.34 -6.10 -1.19
CA ASN A 8 12.50 -7.27 -1.46
C ASN A 8 11.01 -7.01 -1.21
N GLU A 9 10.65 -6.04 -0.38
CA GLU A 9 9.28 -5.87 0.11
C GLU A 9 8.85 -4.39 0.20
N VAL A 10 7.57 -4.14 -0.07
CA VAL A 10 6.92 -2.83 0.08
C VAL A 10 5.81 -2.95 1.11
N PHE A 11 5.87 -2.11 2.14
CA PHE A 11 4.89 -2.07 3.23
C PHE A 11 4.12 -0.77 3.27
N VAL A 12 2.90 -0.82 3.77
CA VAL A 12 2.12 0.36 4.16
C VAL A 12 1.64 0.27 5.60
N PHE A 13 1.93 1.30 6.36
CA PHE A 13 1.45 1.48 7.72
C PHE A 13 0.23 2.41 7.72
N MET A 14 -0.90 1.87 8.18
CA MET A 14 -2.15 2.59 8.35
C MET A 14 -2.35 2.92 9.83
N ARG A 15 -2.44 4.21 10.19
CA ARG A 15 -2.57 4.64 11.60
C ARG A 15 -3.89 4.20 12.25
N ARG A 16 -4.94 3.90 11.47
CA ARG A 16 -6.26 3.45 11.94
C ARG A 16 -6.89 2.54 10.88
N SER A 17 -6.69 1.22 11.00
CA SER A 17 -7.45 0.24 10.20
C SER A 17 -8.82 0.01 10.83
N PHE A 18 -9.86 -0.13 10.00
CA PHE A 18 -11.22 -0.49 10.45
C PHE A 18 -11.13 -1.77 11.30
N LEU A 19 -11.68 -1.73 12.53
CA LEU A 19 -11.70 -2.77 13.57
C LEU A 19 -10.50 -2.86 14.55
N GLY A 20 -9.42 -2.07 14.41
CA GLY A 20 -8.31 -2.09 15.40
C GLY A 20 -7.51 -3.42 15.47
N ILE A 21 -7.93 -4.45 14.74
CA ILE A 21 -7.30 -5.79 14.67
C ILE A 21 -6.06 -5.80 13.75
N TYR A 22 -5.85 -4.75 12.96
CA TYR A 22 -4.75 -4.65 11.99
C TYR A 22 -3.92 -3.37 12.22
N SER A 23 -3.39 -3.20 13.43
CA SER A 23 -2.47 -2.11 13.79
C SER A 23 -1.03 -2.31 13.26
N GLY A 24 -0.81 -3.29 12.38
CA GLY A 24 0.50 -3.62 11.79
C GLY A 24 0.69 -3.13 10.35
N PRO A 25 1.89 -3.30 9.78
CA PRO A 25 2.14 -3.04 8.37
C PRO A 25 1.37 -4.03 7.49
N PHE A 26 0.84 -3.54 6.39
CA PHE A 26 0.35 -4.38 5.30
C PHE A 26 1.43 -4.54 4.24
N LEU A 27 1.65 -5.78 3.81
CA LEU A 27 2.54 -6.08 2.69
C LEU A 27 1.78 -5.82 1.38
N ILE A 28 2.36 -5.00 0.49
CA ILE A 28 1.78 -4.64 -0.81
C ILE A 28 2.45 -5.40 -1.96
N LYS A 29 3.77 -5.55 -1.91
CA LYS A 29 4.58 -6.16 -2.96
C LYS A 29 5.74 -6.91 -2.32
N GLU A 30 6.02 -8.11 -2.79
CA GLU A 30 7.16 -8.93 -2.40
C GLU A 30 7.84 -9.48 -3.66
N LYS A 31 9.17 -9.45 -3.70
CA LYS A 31 9.97 -9.98 -4.81
C LYS A 31 10.08 -11.50 -4.73
N VAL A 32 10.15 -12.03 -3.51
CA VAL A 32 10.17 -13.47 -3.23
C VAL A 32 8.94 -13.78 -2.39
N PRO A 33 7.99 -14.58 -2.90
CA PRO A 33 6.78 -14.93 -2.14
C PRO A 33 7.15 -15.66 -0.85
N ASN A 34 6.76 -15.10 0.30
CA ASN A 34 6.84 -15.80 1.57
C ASN A 34 5.44 -16.29 1.98
N GLU A 35 5.22 -17.60 1.94
CA GLU A 35 3.97 -18.23 2.37
C GLU A 35 3.72 -18.11 3.89
N TYR A 36 4.77 -17.84 4.66
CA TYR A 36 4.72 -17.67 6.12
C TYR A 36 4.60 -16.22 6.58
N SER A 37 4.34 -15.27 5.68
CA SER A 37 4.15 -13.88 6.08
C SER A 37 2.87 -13.74 6.91
N TYR A 38 3.04 -13.54 8.22
CA TYR A 38 1.96 -13.25 9.18
C TYR A 38 1.30 -11.88 8.93
N LEU A 39 1.78 -11.11 7.96
CA LEU A 39 1.25 -9.79 7.61
C LEU A 39 0.04 -9.91 6.68
N GLY A 40 -0.96 -9.06 6.91
CA GLY A 40 -2.06 -8.90 5.96
C GLY A 40 -1.53 -8.49 4.59
N LYS A 41 -1.81 -9.31 3.57
CA LYS A 41 -1.41 -9.04 2.19
C LYS A 41 -2.48 -8.22 1.48
N LEU A 42 -2.06 -7.04 1.00
CA LEU A 42 -2.84 -6.17 0.15
C LEU A 42 -2.38 -6.30 -1.29
N GLU A 43 -3.33 -6.23 -2.20
CA GLU A 43 -3.07 -6.18 -3.63
C GLU A 43 -3.40 -4.79 -4.15
N LEU A 44 -2.49 -4.20 -4.92
CA LEU A 44 -2.74 -2.93 -5.59
C LEU A 44 -3.83 -3.12 -6.65
N LYS A 45 -4.92 -2.39 -6.51
CA LYS A 45 -6.06 -2.43 -7.45
C LYS A 45 -6.11 -1.20 -8.36
N ASN A 46 -5.61 -0.07 -7.88
CA ASN A 46 -5.55 1.15 -8.67
C ASN A 46 -4.40 2.02 -8.16
N PHE A 47 -3.67 2.62 -9.09
CA PHE A 47 -2.68 3.66 -8.82
C PHE A 47 -2.80 4.71 -9.92
N SER A 48 -3.04 5.96 -9.54
CA SER A 48 -3.03 7.07 -10.48
C SER A 48 -2.46 8.33 -9.86
N VAL A 49 -1.77 9.09 -10.71
CA VAL A 49 -1.17 10.38 -10.37
C VAL A 49 -1.82 11.44 -11.23
N ASN A 50 -2.28 12.53 -10.62
CA ASN A 50 -2.86 13.66 -11.30
C ASN A 50 -2.36 14.97 -10.65
N GLY A 51 -1.37 15.61 -11.27
CA GLY A 51 -0.71 16.78 -10.69
C GLY A 51 -0.02 16.44 -9.36
N SER A 52 -0.43 17.10 -8.28
CA SER A 52 0.04 16.83 -6.92
C SER A 52 -0.76 15.76 -6.19
N ASP A 53 -1.81 15.21 -6.81
CA ASP A 53 -2.69 14.25 -6.17
C ASP A 53 -2.35 12.82 -6.61
N VAL A 54 -2.36 11.90 -5.66
CA VAL A 54 -2.14 10.47 -5.89
C VAL A 54 -3.31 9.68 -5.33
N LYS A 55 -3.93 8.85 -6.17
CA LYS A 55 -5.01 7.94 -5.78
C LYS A 55 -4.48 6.52 -5.77
N ILE A 56 -4.67 5.83 -4.64
CA ILE A 56 -4.21 4.46 -4.45
C ILE A 56 -5.35 3.63 -3.89
N SER A 57 -5.66 2.51 -4.53
CA SER A 57 -6.63 1.54 -4.02
C SER A 57 -5.96 0.21 -3.77
N PHE A 58 -6.20 -0.36 -2.60
CA PHE A 58 -5.77 -1.70 -2.24
C PHE A 58 -6.98 -2.60 -1.94
N GLY A 59 -6.91 -3.85 -2.38
CA GLY A 59 -7.85 -4.91 -1.98
C GLY A 59 -7.14 -5.90 -1.07
N HIS A 60 -7.86 -6.46 -0.09
CA HIS A 60 -7.29 -7.54 0.72
C HIS A 60 -7.29 -8.85 -0.07
N LYS A 61 -6.15 -9.53 -0.17
CA LYS A 61 -6.03 -10.76 -0.99
C LYS A 61 -6.98 -11.87 -0.51
N ASN A 62 -7.15 -11.97 0.81
CA ASN A 62 -7.89 -13.07 1.44
C ASN A 62 -9.29 -12.69 1.94
N LEU A 63 -9.70 -11.41 1.84
CA LEU A 63 -10.98 -10.94 2.38
C LEU A 63 -11.76 -10.18 1.31
N ILE A 64 -12.74 -10.86 0.71
CA ILE A 64 -13.61 -10.29 -0.31
C ILE A 64 -14.42 -9.14 0.30
N GLY A 65 -14.47 -8.00 -0.41
CA GLY A 65 -15.21 -6.81 -0.01
C GLY A 65 -14.41 -5.80 0.82
N VAL A 66 -13.22 -6.16 1.33
CA VAL A 66 -12.36 -5.21 2.04
C VAL A 66 -11.49 -4.45 1.04
N LYS A 67 -11.77 -3.16 0.90
CA LYS A 67 -11.03 -2.23 0.02
C LYS A 67 -10.61 -0.98 0.77
N TYR A 68 -9.34 -0.61 0.63
CA TYR A 68 -8.81 0.65 1.13
C TYR A 68 -8.60 1.60 -0.05
N ASN A 69 -9.14 2.81 0.05
CA ASN A 69 -8.96 3.85 -0.96
C ASN A 69 -8.28 5.05 -0.29
N PHE A 70 -7.14 5.43 -0.84
CA PHE A 70 -6.36 6.56 -0.38
C PHE A 70 -6.35 7.64 -1.44
N HIS A 71 -6.65 8.85 -1.00
CA HIS A 71 -6.44 10.06 -1.76
C HIS A 71 -5.38 10.88 -1.04
N LEU A 72 -4.17 10.88 -1.60
CA LEU A 72 -3.06 11.68 -1.11
C LEU A 72 -3.06 12.98 -1.91
N THR A 73 -3.04 14.11 -1.21
CA THR A 73 -2.99 15.44 -1.82
C THR A 73 -1.65 16.09 -1.48
N ASN A 74 -1.23 17.06 -2.31
CA ASN A 74 0.03 17.79 -2.13
C ASN A 74 1.27 16.89 -2.04
N VAL A 75 1.32 15.82 -2.84
CA VAL A 75 2.46 14.90 -2.88
C VAL A 75 3.60 15.52 -3.68
N SER A 76 4.80 15.51 -3.11
CA SER A 76 6.01 16.02 -3.75
C SER A 76 6.37 15.22 -5.01
N ASP A 77 7.10 15.82 -5.95
CA ASP A 77 7.54 15.12 -7.17
C ASP A 77 8.41 13.90 -6.85
N SER A 78 9.33 14.01 -5.89
CA SER A 78 10.18 12.89 -5.45
C SER A 78 9.37 11.75 -4.84
N ASP A 79 8.33 12.04 -4.06
CA ASP A 79 7.49 11.00 -3.48
C ASP A 79 6.61 10.32 -4.55
N LYS A 80 6.13 11.08 -5.54
CA LYS A 80 5.39 10.53 -6.68
C LYS A 80 6.26 9.57 -7.50
N GLU A 81 7.51 9.93 -7.76
CA GLU A 81 8.47 9.06 -8.44
C GLU A 81 8.73 7.78 -7.64
N LEU A 82 8.99 7.90 -6.33
CA LEU A 82 9.19 6.74 -5.45
C LEU A 82 7.97 5.81 -5.43
N LEU A 83 6.77 6.37 -5.32
CA LEU A 83 5.54 5.58 -5.35
C LEU A 83 5.35 4.88 -6.69
N SER A 84 5.59 5.58 -7.81
CA SER A 84 5.44 5.02 -9.16
C SER A 84 6.45 3.90 -9.41
N LEU A 85 7.71 4.08 -9.01
CA LEU A 85 8.77 3.07 -9.20
C LEU A 85 8.49 1.78 -8.42
N ASN A 86 7.89 1.89 -7.24
CA ASN A 86 7.72 0.75 -6.35
C ASN A 86 6.35 0.07 -6.48
N LEU A 87 5.30 0.83 -6.83
CA LEU A 87 3.92 0.32 -6.91
C LEU A 87 3.49 -0.07 -8.33
N CYS A 88 4.08 0.51 -9.38
CA CYS A 88 3.94 -0.02 -10.75
C CYS A 88 4.94 -1.15 -11.02
#